data_AF-A0A8B8FL30-F1
#
_entry.id   AF-A0A8B8FL30-F1
#
_cell.length_a   1.000
_cell.length_b   1.000
_cell.length_c   1.000
_cell.angle_alpha   90.00
_cell.angle_beta   90.00
_cell.angle_gamma   90.00
#
_symmetry.space_group_name_H-M   'P 1'
#
loop_
_entity.id
_entity.type
_entity.pdbx_description
1 polymer ?
#
loop_
_entity_poly.entity_id
_entity_poly.type
_entity_poly.pdbx_seq_one_letter_code
_entity_poly.pdbx_strand_id
1 'polypeptide(L)'
;MKKSDLSYDKIVSISTDGAPAMIGKEKGLLKRIRDNNSGILTYQCIIHQTSLCSKLSATLKDVMDGLIKLINFIRSRSSLQHRQFKEFLCQCDSAYSDLLQHNHVRWLSKGRVVERF
;
A
#
# COMPACT_ATOMS: atom_id res chain seq x y z
N MET A 1 -8.07 3.67 24.98
CA MET A 1 -7.92 4.84 25.87
C MET A 1 -8.20 4.46 27.30
N LYS A 2 -9.44 4.17 27.74
CA LYS A 2 -9.69 3.64 29.10
C LYS A 2 -8.95 2.33 29.44
N LYS A 3 -8.86 1.40 28.47
CA LYS A 3 -8.13 0.12 28.64
C LYS A 3 -6.60 0.26 28.62
N SER A 4 -6.10 1.38 28.13
CA SER A 4 -4.67 1.67 27.92
C SER A 4 -4.22 2.89 28.74
N ASP A 5 -5.08 3.34 29.66
CA ASP A 5 -4.99 4.57 30.47
C ASP A 5 -4.43 5.81 29.75
N LEU A 6 -4.74 5.92 28.46
CA LEU A 6 -4.27 7.00 27.59
C LEU A 6 -5.33 8.10 27.57
N SER A 7 -4.96 9.34 27.89
CA SER A 7 -5.84 10.52 27.76
C SER A 7 -5.83 11.06 26.33
N TYR A 8 -6.98 11.56 25.87
CA TYR A 8 -7.16 12.12 24.52
C TYR A 8 -6.26 13.35 24.30
N ASP A 9 -6.01 14.11 25.36
CA ASP A 9 -5.16 15.31 25.34
C ASP A 9 -3.69 15.00 25.04
N LYS A 10 -3.26 13.75 25.30
CA LYS A 10 -1.89 13.30 25.02
C LYS A 10 -1.69 12.89 23.55
N ILE A 11 -2.76 12.82 22.76
CA ILE A 11 -2.68 12.49 21.33
C ILE A 11 -2.39 13.77 20.55
N VAL A 12 -1.17 13.86 20.00
CA VAL A 12 -0.76 15.01 19.19
C VAL A 12 -1.34 14.94 17.77
N SER A 13 -1.38 13.73 17.19
CA SER A 13 -1.85 13.56 15.82
C SER A 13 -2.43 12.17 15.56
N ILE A 14 -3.20 12.07 14.48
CA ILE A 14 -3.75 10.84 13.95
C ILE A 14 -3.65 10.81 12.43
N SER A 15 -3.26 9.66 11.89
CA SER A 15 -3.26 9.39 10.46
C SER A 15 -4.32 8.33 10.14
N THR A 16 -5.17 8.57 9.15
CA THR A 16 -6.27 7.65 8.78
C THR A 16 -6.25 7.30 7.30
N ASP A 17 -6.78 6.13 6.94
CA ASP A 17 -6.92 5.68 5.55
C ASP A 17 -8.03 6.41 4.76
N GLY A 18 -8.69 7.40 5.37
CA GLY A 18 -9.76 8.17 4.72
C GLY A 18 -11.10 7.44 4.63
N ALA A 19 -11.24 6.23 5.19
CA ALA A 19 -12.50 5.50 5.16
C ALA A 19 -13.61 6.29 5.89
N PRO A 20 -14.89 6.23 5.44
CA PRO A 20 -15.99 6.95 6.08
C PRO A 20 -16.13 6.65 7.59
N ALA A 21 -15.79 5.43 8.02
CA ALA A 21 -15.77 5.06 9.44
C ALA A 21 -14.70 5.83 10.25
N MET A 22 -13.64 6.30 9.60
CA MET A 22 -12.55 7.05 10.22
C MET A 22 -12.83 8.55 10.17
N ILE A 23 -13.19 9.08 8.99
CA ILE A 23 -13.31 10.53 8.74
C ILE A 23 -14.73 11.08 8.80
N GLY A 24 -15.73 10.22 9.04
CA GLY A 24 -17.14 10.60 9.02
C GLY A 24 -17.46 11.73 10.00
N LYS A 25 -18.26 12.70 9.53
CA LYS A 25 -18.60 13.93 10.29
C LYS A 25 -19.39 13.67 11.57
N GLU A 26 -20.27 12.67 11.54
CA GLU A 26 -21.18 12.36 12.65
C GLU A 26 -20.70 11.19 13.51
N LYS A 27 -20.31 10.08 12.86
CA LYS A 27 -20.00 8.81 13.54
C LYS A 27 -18.54 8.36 13.39
N GLY A 28 -17.71 9.16 12.71
CA GLY A 28 -16.33 8.80 12.42
C GLY A 28 -15.43 8.82 13.66
N LEU A 29 -14.33 8.07 13.61
CA LEU A 29 -13.32 8.08 14.68
C LEU A 29 -12.78 9.50 14.93
N LEU A 30 -12.47 10.26 13.87
CA LEU A 30 -11.93 11.62 14.00
C LEU A 30 -12.90 12.55 14.74
N LYS A 31 -14.20 12.43 14.49
CA LYS A 31 -15.22 13.22 15.20
C LYS A 31 -15.16 12.93 16.71
N ARG A 32 -15.16 11.64 17.09
CA ARG A 32 -15.12 11.21 18.49
C ARG A 32 -13.85 11.66 19.23
N ILE A 33 -12.72 11.67 18.54
CA ILE A 33 -11.46 12.16 19.13
C ILE A 33 -11.50 13.68 19.26
N ARG A 34 -11.98 14.40 18.24
CA ARG A 34 -12.09 15.88 18.28
C ARG A 34 -13.03 16.39 19.35
N ASP A 35 -14.08 15.64 19.68
CA ASP A 35 -15.00 15.99 20.78
C ASP A 35 -14.30 16.00 22.16
N ASN A 36 -13.17 15.29 22.29
CA ASN A 36 -12.38 15.23 23.53
C ASN A 36 -11.02 15.95 23.41
N ASN A 37 -10.50 16.16 22.20
CA ASN A 37 -9.27 16.88 21.91
C ASN A 37 -9.43 17.64 20.58
N SER A 38 -9.88 18.89 20.68
CA SER A 38 -10.15 19.75 19.52
C SER A 38 -8.89 20.17 18.75
N GLY A 39 -7.72 20.12 19.39
CA GLY A 39 -6.43 20.51 18.83
C GLY A 39 -5.69 19.41 18.07
N ILE A 40 -6.27 18.22 17.94
CA ILE A 40 -5.59 17.09 17.30
C ILE A 40 -5.28 17.35 15.82
N LEU A 41 -4.02 17.08 15.42
CA LEU A 41 -3.62 17.14 14.02
C LEU A 41 -4.08 15.89 13.27
N THR A 42 -4.78 16.08 12.16
CA THR A 42 -5.33 14.98 11.36
C THR A 42 -4.69 14.93 10.00
N TYR A 43 -4.08 13.79 9.67
CA TYR A 43 -3.46 13.55 8.37
C TYR A 43 -4.15 12.39 7.65
N GLN A 44 -4.15 12.44 6.32
CA GLN A 44 -4.42 11.22 5.54
C GLN A 44 -3.17 10.33 5.61
N CYS A 45 -3.37 9.01 5.60
CA CYS A 45 -2.28 8.05 5.56
C CYS A 45 -1.49 8.24 4.28
N ILE A 46 -0.25 8.71 4.40
CA ILE A 46 0.63 8.99 3.26
C ILE A 46 0.71 7.79 2.32
N ILE A 47 0.69 6.58 2.88
CA ILE A 47 0.85 5.39 2.07
C ILE A 47 -0.44 4.96 1.38
N HIS A 48 -1.60 5.27 1.96
CA HIS A 48 -2.87 5.18 1.26
C HIS A 48 -2.94 6.22 0.12
N GLN A 49 -2.49 7.45 0.36
CA GLN A 49 -2.42 8.50 -0.65
C GLN A 49 -1.49 8.14 -1.81
N THR A 50 -0.27 7.67 -1.55
CA THR A 50 0.65 7.22 -2.60
C THR A 50 0.03 6.08 -3.43
N SER A 51 -0.62 5.12 -2.77
CA SER A 51 -1.36 4.07 -3.48
C SER A 51 -2.49 4.63 -4.34
N LEU A 52 -3.20 5.66 -3.88
CA LEU A 52 -4.28 6.28 -4.64
C LEU A 52 -3.76 7.10 -5.81
N CYS A 53 -2.69 7.88 -5.64
CA CYS A 53 -2.03 8.63 -6.70
C CYS A 53 -1.55 7.71 -7.84
N SER A 54 -0.99 6.55 -7.51
CA SER A 54 -0.58 5.55 -8.53
C SER A 54 -1.76 4.99 -9.34
N LYS A 55 -3.00 5.07 -8.82
CA LYS A 55 -4.22 4.67 -9.53
C LYS A 55 -4.84 5.81 -10.34
N LEU A 56 -4.72 7.05 -9.84
CA LEU A 56 -5.38 8.22 -10.43
C LEU A 56 -4.59 8.83 -11.59
N SER A 57 -3.26 8.68 -11.62
CA SER A 57 -2.49 9.04 -12.81
C SER A 57 -2.73 8.02 -13.91
N ALA A 58 -3.39 8.43 -15.00
CA ALA A 58 -3.71 7.54 -16.13
C ALA A 58 -2.46 6.86 -16.69
N THR A 59 -1.40 7.64 -16.93
CA THR A 59 -0.12 7.13 -17.44
C THR A 59 0.53 6.13 -16.49
N LEU A 60 0.62 6.44 -15.19
CA LEU A 60 1.22 5.52 -14.21
C LEU A 60 0.36 4.28 -14.03
N LYS A 61 -0.97 4.40 -14.08
CA LYS A 61 -1.89 3.28 -13.97
C LYS A 61 -1.66 2.28 -15.11
N ASP A 62 -1.57 2.74 -16.35
CA ASP A 62 -1.40 1.85 -17.51
C ASP A 62 -0.05 1.13 -17.49
N VAL A 63 1.03 1.85 -17.17
CA VAL A 63 2.37 1.27 -16.99
C VAL A 63 2.34 0.20 -15.89
N MET A 64 1.76 0.53 -14.73
CA MET A 64 1.69 -0.38 -13.59
C MET A 64 0.82 -1.61 -13.86
N ASP A 65 -0.30 -1.46 -14.55
CA ASP A 65 -1.19 -2.56 -14.91
C ASP A 65 -0.53 -3.49 -15.95
N GLY A 66 0.24 -2.93 -16.89
CA GLY A 66 1.07 -3.70 -17.83
C GLY A 66 2.16 -4.51 -17.11
N LEU A 67 2.92 -3.87 -16.22
CA LEU A 67 3.94 -4.52 -15.40
C LEU A 67 3.37 -5.68 -14.57
N ILE A 68 2.25 -5.44 -13.89
CA ILE A 68 1.61 -6.47 -13.05
C ILE A 68 1.14 -7.65 -13.90
N LYS A 69 0.57 -7.40 -15.09
CA LYS A 69 0.16 -8.48 -16.01
C LYS A 69 1.36 -9.33 -16.44
N LEU A 70 2.47 -8.70 -16.81
CA LEU A 70 3.69 -9.40 -17.21
C LEU A 70 4.27 -10.23 -16.08
N ILE A 71 4.35 -9.67 -14.87
CA ILE A 71 4.91 -10.38 -13.72
C ILE A 71 4.02 -11.55 -13.31
N ASN A 72 2.70 -11.38 -13.33
CA ASN A 72 1.75 -12.47 -13.09
C ASN A 72 1.82 -13.55 -14.19
N PHE A 73 2.09 -13.16 -15.44
CA PHE A 73 2.32 -14.12 -16.52
C PHE A 73 3.57 -14.97 -16.24
N ILE A 74 4.68 -14.35 -15.83
CA ILE A 74 5.93 -15.06 -15.52
C ILE A 74 5.80 -15.93 -14.26
N ARG A 75 5.20 -15.41 -13.19
CA ARG A 75 5.16 -16.09 -11.87
C ARG A 75 4.02 -17.09 -11.69
N SER A 76 2.85 -16.83 -12.27
CA SER A 76 1.62 -17.55 -11.90
C SER A 76 1.08 -18.46 -13.01
N ARG A 77 1.52 -18.27 -14.26
CA ARG A 77 0.97 -19.03 -15.39
C ARG A 77 1.56 -20.43 -15.52
N SER A 78 2.84 -20.61 -15.24
CA SER A 78 3.53 -21.89 -15.36
C SER A 78 4.73 -21.96 -14.42
N SER A 79 4.82 -23.04 -13.64
CA SER A 79 5.97 -23.31 -12.77
C SER A 79 7.27 -23.49 -13.56
N LEU A 80 7.19 -24.03 -14.78
CA LEU A 80 8.34 -24.18 -15.65
C LEU A 80 8.87 -22.82 -16.13
N GLN A 81 7.98 -21.93 -16.59
CA GLN A 81 8.36 -20.58 -17.00
C GLN A 81 8.99 -19.79 -15.85
N HIS A 82 8.42 -19.90 -14.65
CA HIS A 82 8.96 -19.24 -13.47
C HIS A 82 10.38 -19.73 -13.16
N ARG A 83 10.61 -21.06 -13.17
CA ARG A 83 11.94 -21.63 -12.93
C ARG A 83 12.96 -21.19 -14.00
N GLN A 84 12.58 -21.25 -15.28
CA GLN A 84 13.44 -20.83 -16.39
C GLN A 84 13.82 -19.35 -16.28
N PHE A 85 12.86 -18.49 -15.89
CA PHE A 85 13.14 -17.08 -15.68
C PHE A 85 14.12 -16.83 -14.53
N LYS A 86 14.00 -17.58 -13.43
CA LYS A 86 14.97 -17.51 -12.32
C LYS A 86 16.38 -17.94 -12.73
N GLU A 87 16.48 -19.00 -13.53
CA GLU A 87 17.77 -19.44 -14.10
C GLU A 87 18.38 -18.36 -14.99
N PHE A 88 17.57 -17.73 -15.85
CA PHE A 88 17.99 -16.60 -16.66
C PHE A 88 18.51 -15.42 -15.82
N LEU A 89 17.78 -15.02 -14.77
CA LEU A 89 18.23 -13.95 -13.86
C LEU A 89 19.57 -14.27 -13.20
N CYS A 90 19.78 -15.53 -12.81
CA CYS A 90 21.03 -16.00 -12.24
C CYS A 90 22.18 -15.91 -13.25
N GLN A 91 21.95 -16.30 -14.50
CA GLN A 91 22.95 -16.19 -15.57
C GLN A 91 23.32 -14.74 -15.90
N CYS A 92 22.38 -13.81 -15.74
CA CYS A 92 22.62 -12.38 -15.94
C CYS A 92 23.26 -11.69 -14.73
N ASP A 93 23.57 -12.41 -13.65
CA ASP A 93 24.06 -11.85 -12.38
C ASP A 93 23.16 -10.70 -11.86
N SER A 94 21.84 -10.89 -11.99
CA SER A 94 20.87 -9.90 -11.56
C SER A 94 20.91 -9.69 -10.05
N ALA A 95 20.68 -8.45 -9.61
CA ALA A 95 20.58 -8.10 -8.19
C ALA A 95 19.50 -8.91 -7.45
N TYR A 96 18.47 -9.39 -8.15
CA TYR A 96 17.42 -10.22 -7.60
C TYR A 96 17.29 -11.53 -8.37
N SER A 97 17.20 -12.64 -7.64
CA SER A 97 17.03 -13.99 -8.20
C SER A 97 15.58 -14.37 -8.50
N ASP A 98 14.62 -13.49 -8.19
CA ASP A 98 13.19 -13.72 -8.43
C ASP A 98 12.37 -12.41 -8.35
N LEU A 99 11.27 -12.36 -9.10
CA LEU A 99 10.29 -11.28 -9.08
C LEU A 99 9.35 -11.40 -7.88
N LEU A 100 8.66 -10.34 -7.45
CA LEU A 100 7.59 -10.46 -6.45
C LEU A 100 6.23 -10.61 -7.13
N GLN A 101 5.36 -11.46 -6.59
CA GLN A 101 3.97 -11.51 -7.06
C GLN A 101 3.17 -10.35 -6.47
N HIS A 102 2.45 -9.63 -7.32
CA HIS A 102 1.49 -8.63 -6.87
C HIS A 102 0.15 -9.29 -6.56
N ASN A 103 -0.42 -9.01 -5.39
CA ASN A 103 -1.84 -9.21 -5.13
C ASN A 103 -2.48 -7.89 -4.66
N HIS A 104 -3.75 -7.68 -5.01
CA HIS A 104 -4.48 -6.48 -4.62
C HIS A 104 -4.71 -6.36 -3.10
N VAL A 105 -4.36 -7.38 -2.33
CA VAL A 105 -4.58 -7.47 -0.88
C VAL A 105 -3.53 -6.69 -0.09
N ARG A 106 -2.30 -6.53 -0.61
CA ARG A 106 -1.21 -5.81 0.07
C ARG A 106 -0.87 -4.52 -0.67
N TRP A 107 -1.29 -3.38 -0.12
CA TRP A 107 -1.14 -2.03 -0.67
C TRP A 107 0.31 -1.61 -0.99
N LEU A 108 1.32 -2.12 -0.26
CA LEU A 108 2.75 -1.86 -0.54
C LEU A 108 3.36 -2.73 -1.64
N SER A 109 2.63 -3.70 -2.17
CA SER A 109 3.24 -4.68 -3.08
C SER A 109 3.61 -4.07 -4.43
N LYS A 110 2.89 -3.06 -4.94
CA LYS A 110 3.19 -2.44 -6.25
C LYS A 110 4.60 -1.83 -6.31
N GLY A 111 5.00 -1.04 -5.30
CA GLY A 111 6.33 -0.41 -5.27
C GLY A 111 7.45 -1.45 -5.16
N ARG A 112 7.31 -2.44 -4.29
CA ARG A 112 8.29 -3.54 -4.15
C ARG A 112 8.41 -4.42 -5.39
N VAL A 113 7.32 -4.53 -6.15
CA VAL A 113 7.30 -5.28 -7.41
C VAL A 113 8.10 -4.55 -8.47
N VAL A 114 8.00 -3.21 -8.55
CA VAL A 114 8.81 -2.39 -9.47
C VAL A 114 10.29 -2.40 -9.08
N GLU A 115 10.60 -2.36 -7.79
CA GLU A 115 12.00 -2.40 -7.29
C GLU A 115 12.78 -3.65 -7.74
N ARG A 116 12.09 -4.76 -8.04
CA ARG A 116 12.71 -6.02 -8.47
C ARG A 116 12.58 -6.34 -9.96
N PHE A 117 11.87 -5.49 -10.71
CA PHE A 117 11.72 -5.66 -12.15
C PHE A 117 12.83 -4.89 -12.86
#